data_AF-A0A7C3R374-F1
#
_entry.id   AF-A0A7C3R374-F1
#
_cell.length_a   1.000
_cell.length_b   1.000
_cell.length_c   1.000
_cell.angle_alpha   90.00
_cell.angle_beta   90.00
_cell.angle_gamma   90.00
#
_symmetry.space_group_name_H-M   'P 1'
#
loop_
_entity.id
_entity.type
_entity.pdbx_description
1 polymer ?
#
loop_
_entity_poly.entity_id
_entity_poly.type
_entity_poly.pdbx_seq_one_letter_code
_entity_poly.pdbx_strand_id
1 'polypeptide(L)'
;MSERPPARMPLTSHRDLGRWLLEAIHSTVREQELSSRLEFVRRSLHTWLREEYSETELPSSVYRNLYFGIADTPSDKPGSGRIETLSDCDRLQRLVRNCTETIVENYPQCLETEALLISLSGAVYELNRMRKKIEMYGDLRDK
;
A
#
# COMPACT_ATOMS: atom_id res chain seq x y z
N MET A 1 18.63 17.77 1.98
CA MET A 1 18.40 17.63 0.54
C MET A 1 17.16 16.79 0.39
N SER A 2 16.22 17.17 -0.48
CA SER A 2 14.94 16.45 -0.61
C SER A 2 15.19 15.03 -1.15
N GLU A 3 14.78 14.01 -0.41
CA GLU A 3 14.93 12.57 -0.72
C GLU A 3 13.71 12.06 -1.52
N ARG A 4 13.31 12.80 -2.56
CA ARG A 4 12.20 12.39 -3.43
C ARG A 4 12.63 12.28 -4.89
N PRO A 5 11.98 11.43 -5.69
CA PRO A 5 12.22 11.37 -7.13
C PRO A 5 11.96 12.72 -7.82
N PRO A 6 12.70 13.08 -8.87
CA PRO A 6 12.54 14.33 -9.61
C PRO A 6 11.33 14.29 -10.58
N ALA A 7 10.17 13.87 -10.09
CA ALA A 7 8.90 13.87 -10.79
C ALA A 7 7.76 14.18 -9.83
N ARG A 8 6.53 14.20 -10.34
CA ARG A 8 5.30 14.40 -9.56
C ARG A 8 4.22 13.49 -10.10
N MET A 9 3.50 12.86 -9.20
CA MET A 9 2.36 12.02 -9.52
C MET A 9 1.06 12.84 -9.43
N PRO A 10 0.08 12.67 -10.34
CA PRO A 10 -1.23 13.31 -10.21
C PRO A 10 -1.95 12.99 -8.89
N LEU A 11 -2.71 13.95 -8.34
CA LEU A 11 -3.46 13.76 -7.08
C LEU A 11 -4.44 12.58 -7.13
N THR A 12 -5.00 12.28 -8.31
CA THR A 12 -5.87 11.13 -8.52
C THR A 12 -5.13 9.82 -8.28
N SER A 13 -3.94 9.67 -8.85
CA SER A 13 -3.10 8.50 -8.69
C SER A 13 -2.60 8.35 -7.24
N HIS A 14 -2.27 9.46 -6.57
CA HIS A 14 -1.99 9.44 -5.14
C HIS A 14 -3.21 8.98 -4.31
N ARG A 15 -4.42 9.42 -4.66
CA ARG A 15 -5.65 9.01 -3.97
C ARG A 15 -5.91 7.51 -4.14
N ASP A 16 -5.70 6.98 -5.34
CA ASP A 16 -5.83 5.55 -5.60
C ASP A 16 -4.80 4.73 -4.81
N LEU A 17 -3.53 5.16 -4.78
CA LEU A 17 -2.49 4.57 -3.93
C LEU A 17 -2.87 4.61 -2.45
N GLY A 18 -3.32 5.75 -1.95
CA GLY A 18 -3.76 5.90 -0.56
C GLY A 18 -4.85 4.90 -0.20
N ARG A 19 -5.85 4.74 -1.07
CA ARG A 19 -6.93 3.75 -0.89
C ARG A 19 -6.41 2.31 -0.89
N TRP A 20 -5.62 1.91 -1.88
CA TRP A 20 -5.12 0.53 -1.98
C TRP A 20 -4.20 0.17 -0.82
N LEU A 21 -3.30 1.08 -0.43
CA LEU A 21 -2.40 0.88 0.71
C LEU A 21 -3.19 0.78 2.02
N LEU A 22 -4.19 1.64 2.23
CA LEU A 22 -5.03 1.60 3.43
C LEU A 22 -5.80 0.29 3.53
N GLU A 23 -6.44 -0.14 2.43
CA GLU A 23 -7.15 -1.43 2.37
C GLU A 23 -6.21 -2.60 2.66
N ALA A 24 -5.02 -2.60 2.07
CA ALA A 24 -4.02 -3.64 2.28
C ALA A 24 -3.54 -3.66 3.75
N ILE A 25 -3.15 -2.51 4.31
CA ILE A 25 -2.67 -2.38 5.70
C ILE A 25 -3.73 -2.86 6.70
N HIS A 26 -4.99 -2.44 6.54
CA HIS A 26 -6.08 -2.91 7.41
C HIS A 26 -6.28 -4.42 7.33
N SER A 27 -6.16 -5.00 6.14
CA SER A 27 -6.30 -6.44 5.93
C SER A 27 -5.15 -7.25 6.52
N THR A 28 -3.99 -6.63 6.75
CA THR A 28 -2.75 -7.32 7.12
C THR A 28 -2.14 -6.81 8.42
N VAL A 29 -2.88 -6.06 9.25
CA VAL A 29 -2.34 -5.38 10.44
C VAL A 29 -1.69 -6.33 11.45
N ARG A 30 -2.06 -7.62 11.44
CA ARG A 30 -1.47 -8.65 12.32
C ARG A 30 -0.32 -9.42 11.65
N GLU A 31 -0.08 -9.20 10.36
CA GLU A 31 1.06 -9.73 9.61
C GLU A 31 2.18 -8.68 9.60
N GLN A 32 2.91 -8.59 10.71
CA GLN A 32 3.82 -7.48 11.03
C GLN A 32 4.82 -7.14 9.92
N GLU A 33 5.44 -8.14 9.30
CA GLU A 33 6.43 -7.94 8.23
C GLU A 33 5.76 -7.30 7.00
N LEU A 34 4.57 -7.77 6.62
CA LEU A 34 3.82 -7.26 5.48
C LEU A 34 3.27 -5.85 5.76
N SER A 35 2.63 -5.65 6.91
CA SER A 35 2.07 -4.34 7.28
C SER A 35 3.15 -3.27 7.39
N SER A 36 4.33 -3.61 7.94
CA SER A 36 5.44 -2.65 8.08
C SER A 36 6.00 -2.20 6.73
N ARG A 37 6.08 -3.11 5.75
CA ARG A 37 6.51 -2.78 4.38
C ARG A 37 5.54 -1.84 3.68
N LEU A 38 4.24 -2.10 3.81
CA LEU A 38 3.20 -1.26 3.23
C LEU A 38 3.13 0.11 3.92
N GLU A 39 3.32 0.15 5.24
CA GLU A 39 3.36 1.38 6.03
C GLU A 39 4.54 2.26 5.64
N PHE A 40 5.72 1.67 5.38
CA PHE A 40 6.87 2.39 4.85
C PHE A 40 6.53 3.09 3.53
N VAL A 41 5.92 2.37 2.58
CA VAL A 41 5.51 2.95 1.29
C VAL A 41 4.52 4.10 1.49
N ARG A 42 3.49 3.89 2.33
CA ARG A 42 2.47 4.90 2.63
C ARG A 42 3.08 6.18 3.21
N ARG A 43 4.00 6.06 4.17
CA ARG A 43 4.66 7.21 4.81
C ARG A 43 5.57 7.96 3.85
N SER A 44 6.36 7.25 3.06
CA SER A 44 7.25 7.87 2.08
C SER A 44 6.47 8.68 1.04
N LEU A 45 5.42 8.09 0.48
CA LEU A 45 4.56 8.79 -0.48
C LEU A 45 3.82 9.99 0.14
N HIS A 46 3.40 9.89 1.40
CA HIS A 46 2.82 11.02 2.12
C HIS A 46 3.81 12.18 2.27
N THR A 47 5.07 11.88 2.61
CA THR A 47 6.13 12.90 2.67
C THR A 47 6.37 13.53 1.31
N TRP A 48 6.50 12.73 0.24
CA TRP A 48 6.72 13.24 -1.11
C TRP A 48 5.58 14.12 -1.60
N LEU A 49 4.32 13.73 -1.35
CA LEU A 49 3.13 14.50 -1.68
C LEU A 49 3.20 15.94 -1.15
N ARG A 50 3.75 16.15 0.06
CA ARG A 50 3.87 17.48 0.67
C ARG A 50 4.81 18.41 -0.10
N GLU A 51 5.79 17.81 -0.78
CA GLU A 51 6.80 18.54 -1.54
C GLU A 51 6.45 18.65 -3.03
N GLU A 52 5.52 17.83 -3.52
CA GLU A 52 5.03 17.85 -4.89
C GLU A 52 3.96 18.93 -5.11
N TYR A 53 3.21 19.28 -4.06
CA TYR A 53 2.05 20.16 -4.14
C TYR A 53 2.15 21.31 -3.15
N SER A 54 1.91 22.52 -3.64
CA SER A 54 1.78 23.70 -2.78
C SER A 54 0.51 23.64 -1.91
N GLU A 55 0.47 24.44 -0.84
CA GLU A 55 -0.71 24.55 0.03
C GLU A 55 -1.96 25.04 -0.72
N THR A 56 -1.78 25.80 -1.79
CA THR A 56 -2.89 26.27 -2.65
C THR A 56 -3.43 25.16 -3.55
N GLU A 57 -2.57 24.24 -4.01
CA GLU A 57 -2.99 23.10 -4.84
C GLU A 57 -3.55 21.95 -3.98
N LEU A 58 -2.99 21.76 -2.79
CA LEU A 58 -3.38 20.72 -1.85
C LEU A 58 -3.48 21.30 -0.42
N PRO A 59 -4.67 21.76 -0.02
CA PRO A 59 -4.89 22.27 1.32
C PRO A 59 -4.55 21.24 2.40
N SER A 60 -4.01 21.69 3.53
CA SER A 60 -3.55 20.85 4.64
C SER A 60 -4.59 19.84 5.13
N SER A 61 -5.88 20.19 5.10
CA SER A 61 -6.97 19.27 5.47
C SER A 61 -7.08 18.08 4.53
N VAL A 62 -6.91 18.31 3.22
CA VAL A 62 -6.94 17.27 2.19
C VAL A 62 -5.66 16.43 2.23
N TYR A 63 -4.50 17.09 2.37
CA TYR A 63 -3.20 16.43 2.49
C TYR A 63 -3.18 15.37 3.61
N ARG A 64 -3.67 15.70 4.81
CA ARG A 64 -3.71 14.79 5.96
C ARG A 64 -4.53 13.54 5.68
N ASN A 65 -5.62 13.68 4.94
CA ASN A 65 -6.56 12.60 4.68
C ASN A 65 -6.18 11.75 3.45
N LEU A 66 -5.28 12.22 2.59
CA LEU A 66 -5.04 11.55 1.31
C LEU A 66 -4.44 10.13 1.48
N TYR A 67 -3.50 9.96 2.42
CA TYR A 67 -2.90 8.66 2.74
C TYR A 67 -3.35 8.07 4.09
N PHE A 68 -3.86 8.91 5.00
CA PHE A 68 -4.24 8.51 6.35
C PHE A 68 -5.72 8.71 6.67
N GLY A 69 -6.52 9.05 5.66
CA GLY A 69 -7.97 9.19 5.80
C GLY A 69 -8.64 7.86 6.17
N ILE A 70 -9.90 7.96 6.59
CA ILE A 70 -10.74 6.80 6.84
C ILE A 70 -11.12 6.22 5.48
N ALA A 71 -10.98 4.91 5.31
CA ALA A 71 -11.47 4.26 4.11
C ALA A 71 -13.00 4.38 4.10
N ASP A 72 -13.56 5.11 3.15
CA ASP A 72 -15.02 5.09 2.86
C ASP A 72 -15.45 3.74 2.26
N THR A 73 -14.61 2.71 2.32
CA THR A 73 -15.01 1.38 1.89
C THR A 73 -16.02 0.83 2.89
N PRO A 74 -17.22 0.45 2.44
CA PRO A 74 -18.10 -0.41 3.23
C PRO A 74 -17.38 -1.76 3.32
N SER A 75 -16.49 -1.91 4.30
CA SER A 75 -15.97 -3.21 4.67
C SER A 75 -17.09 -3.91 5.41
N ASP A 76 -18.01 -4.54 4.66
CA ASP A 76 -19.14 -5.33 5.19
C ASP A 76 -18.70 -6.44 6.15
N LYS A 77 -17.38 -6.65 6.30
CA LYS A 77 -16.79 -7.36 7.43
C LYS A 77 -15.55 -6.59 7.91
N PRO A 78 -15.41 -6.29 9.22
CA PRO A 78 -14.09 -6.00 9.76
C PRO A 78 -13.23 -7.23 9.48
N GLY A 79 -12.25 -7.11 8.58
CA GLY A 79 -11.30 -8.19 8.34
C GLY A 79 -10.62 -8.54 9.66
N SER A 80 -10.29 -9.82 9.87
CA SER A 80 -9.61 -10.29 11.10
C SER A 80 -8.23 -9.65 11.33
N GLY A 81 -7.78 -8.80 10.40
CA GLY A 81 -6.44 -8.24 10.32
C GLY A 81 -5.39 -9.26 9.91
N ARG A 82 -5.82 -10.48 9.53
CA ARG A 82 -4.97 -11.60 9.11
C ARG A 82 -5.35 -12.05 7.71
N ILE A 83 -4.38 -12.68 7.06
CA ILE A 83 -4.58 -13.39 5.80
C ILE A 83 -4.89 -14.84 6.12
N GLU A 84 -6.11 -15.26 5.83
CA GLU A 84 -6.60 -16.60 6.20
C GLU A 84 -6.96 -17.43 4.97
N THR A 85 -7.37 -16.79 3.88
CA THR A 85 -7.89 -17.45 2.68
C THR A 85 -7.02 -17.17 1.45
N LEU A 86 -7.12 -18.03 0.43
CA LEU A 86 -6.50 -17.76 -0.88
C LEU A 86 -7.08 -16.51 -1.55
N SER A 87 -8.36 -16.23 -1.32
CA SER A 87 -9.02 -15.02 -1.82
C SER A 87 -8.42 -13.75 -1.21
N ASP A 88 -8.00 -13.78 0.05
CA ASP A 88 -7.29 -12.66 0.69
C ASP A 88 -5.94 -12.44 0.02
N CYS A 89 -5.17 -13.51 -0.21
CA CYS A 89 -3.91 -13.45 -0.93
C CYS A 89 -4.07 -12.84 -2.33
N ASP A 90 -5.01 -13.36 -3.13
CA ASP A 90 -5.21 -12.89 -4.51
C ASP A 90 -5.67 -11.42 -4.55
N ARG A 91 -6.55 -11.01 -3.63
CA ARG A 91 -6.98 -9.61 -3.52
C ARG A 91 -5.81 -8.70 -3.15
N LEU A 92 -5.04 -9.05 -2.12
CA LEU A 92 -3.90 -8.25 -1.66
C LEU A 92 -2.79 -8.17 -2.71
N GLN A 93 -2.53 -9.25 -3.45
CA GLN A 93 -1.59 -9.22 -4.57
C GLN A 93 -2.03 -8.24 -5.66
N ARG A 94 -3.33 -8.17 -5.97
CA ARG A 94 -3.85 -7.16 -6.92
C ARG A 94 -3.62 -5.74 -6.40
N LEU A 95 -3.90 -5.47 -5.12
CA LEU A 95 -3.67 -4.14 -4.53
C LEU A 95 -2.19 -3.75 -4.58
N VAL A 96 -1.29 -4.64 -4.17
CA VAL A 96 0.17 -4.39 -4.19
C VAL A 96 0.67 -4.20 -5.63
N ARG A 97 0.16 -4.98 -6.59
CA ARG A 97 0.50 -4.82 -8.00
C ARG A 97 0.05 -3.45 -8.55
N ASN A 98 -1.19 -3.05 -8.28
CA ASN A 98 -1.69 -1.74 -8.71
C ASN A 98 -0.82 -0.59 -8.16
N CYS A 99 -0.35 -0.72 -6.91
CA CYS A 99 0.59 0.24 -6.33
C CYS A 99 1.92 0.29 -7.09
N THR A 100 2.50 -0.88 -7.37
CA THR A 100 3.76 -1.01 -8.12
C THR A 100 3.64 -0.38 -9.51
N GLU A 101 2.60 -0.73 -10.26
CA GLU A 101 2.35 -0.20 -11.61
C GLU A 101 2.21 1.33 -11.59
N THR A 102 1.41 1.86 -10.67
CA THR A 102 1.20 3.31 -10.54
C THR A 102 2.48 4.06 -10.18
N ILE A 103 3.32 3.50 -9.30
CA ILE A 103 4.61 4.12 -8.94
C ILE A 103 5.55 4.15 -10.15
N VAL A 104 5.66 3.05 -10.90
CA VAL A 104 6.53 2.95 -12.07
C VAL A 104 6.07 3.87 -13.21
N GLU A 105 4.76 4.06 -13.38
CA GLU A 105 4.21 4.95 -14.40
C GLU A 105 4.48 6.44 -14.12
N ASN A 106 4.61 6.83 -12.86
CA ASN A 106 4.62 8.25 -12.46
C ASN A 106 5.98 8.74 -11.96
N TYR A 107 6.86 7.85 -11.48
CA TYR A 107 8.18 8.22 -11.00
C TYR A 107 9.30 7.58 -11.84
N PRO A 108 10.40 8.30 -12.08
CA PRO A 108 11.56 7.74 -12.76
C PRO A 108 12.21 6.65 -11.90
N GLN A 109 12.98 5.79 -12.57
CA GLN A 109 13.82 4.82 -11.88
C GLN A 109 15.01 5.54 -11.23
N CYS A 110 14.96 5.63 -9.90
CA CYS A 110 16.02 6.18 -9.05
C CYS A 110 16.00 5.47 -7.69
N LEU A 111 16.99 5.74 -6.83
CA LEU A 111 17.15 5.06 -5.55
C LEU A 111 15.93 5.21 -4.63
N GLU A 112 15.30 6.39 -4.65
CA GLU A 112 14.12 6.72 -3.86
C GLU A 112 12.92 5.86 -4.29
N THR A 113 12.65 5.79 -5.59
CA THR A 113 11.58 4.93 -6.16
C THR A 113 11.91 3.46 -5.94
N GLU A 114 13.16 3.05 -6.13
CA GLU A 114 13.63 1.67 -5.96
C GLU A 114 13.39 1.16 -4.53
N ALA A 115 13.62 1.99 -3.51
CA ALA A 115 13.33 1.62 -2.13
C ALA A 115 11.84 1.26 -1.91
N LEU A 116 10.91 1.99 -2.54
CA LEU A 116 9.48 1.67 -2.48
C LEU A 116 9.18 0.35 -3.21
N LEU A 117 9.75 0.16 -4.39
CA LEU A 117 9.55 -1.04 -5.21
C LEU A 117 10.11 -2.29 -4.53
N ILE A 118 11.27 -2.19 -3.85
CA ILE A 118 11.82 -3.27 -3.04
C ILE A 118 10.87 -3.63 -1.89
N SER A 119 10.30 -2.62 -1.23
CA SER A 119 9.32 -2.86 -0.16
C SER A 119 8.07 -3.59 -0.66
N LEU A 120 7.52 -3.16 -1.81
CA LEU A 120 6.37 -3.79 -2.46
C LEU A 120 6.68 -5.20 -2.97
N SER A 121 7.86 -5.44 -3.53
CA SER A 121 8.32 -6.77 -3.92
C SER A 121 8.43 -7.70 -2.71
N GLY A 122 8.97 -7.21 -1.60
CA GLY A 122 8.98 -7.94 -0.32
C GLY A 122 7.57 -8.25 0.19
N ALA A 123 6.61 -7.33 0.02
CA ALA A 123 5.21 -7.59 0.34
C ALA A 123 4.61 -8.73 -0.51
N VAL A 124 4.91 -8.77 -1.81
CA VAL A 124 4.51 -9.87 -2.70
C VAL A 124 5.14 -11.20 -2.25
N TYR A 125 6.41 -11.19 -1.85
CA TYR A 125 7.08 -12.38 -1.32
C TYR A 125 6.36 -12.94 -0.08
N GLU A 126 6.03 -12.08 0.90
CA GLU A 126 5.29 -12.52 2.09
C GLU A 126 3.90 -13.06 1.76
N LEU A 127 3.18 -12.42 0.82
CA LEU A 127 1.89 -12.91 0.34
C LEU A 127 2.00 -14.31 -0.28
N ASN A 128 3.03 -14.56 -1.11
CA ASN A 128 3.26 -15.87 -1.70
C ASN A 128 3.63 -16.93 -0.66
N ARG A 129 4.41 -16.56 0.36
CA ARG A 129 4.75 -17.45 1.48
C ARG A 129 3.49 -17.84 2.26
N MET A 130 2.61 -16.89 2.54
CA MET A 130 1.33 -17.15 3.22
C MET A 130 0.39 -18.00 2.37
N ARG A 131 0.27 -17.70 1.07
CA ARG A 131 -0.48 -18.51 0.11
C ARG A 131 -0.07 -19.98 0.17
N LYS A 132 1.23 -20.27 0.06
CA LYS A 132 1.76 -21.65 0.16
C LYS A 132 1.40 -22.33 1.49
N LYS A 133 1.41 -21.57 2.58
CA LYS A 133 1.02 -22.09 3.90
C LYS A 133 -0.47 -22.47 3.94
N ILE A 134 -1.34 -21.64 3.38
CA ILE A 134 -2.78 -21.91 3.29
C ILE A 134 -3.05 -23.11 2.38
N GLU A 135 -2.39 -23.18 1.22
CA GLU A 135 -2.49 -24.32 0.29
C GLU A 135 -2.06 -25.64 0.96
N MET A 136 -1.04 -25.61 1.83
CA MET A 136 -0.51 -26.79 2.49
C MET A 136 -1.29 -27.24 3.73
N TYR A 137 -1.86 -26.30 4.50
CA TYR A 137 -2.47 -26.60 5.81
C TYR A 137 -3.98 -26.38 5.89
N GLY A 138 -4.62 -26.00 4.78
CA GLY A 138 -6.04 -25.64 4.70
C GLY A 138 -6.33 -24.21 5.15
N ASP A 139 -7.58 -23.77 4.96
CA ASP A 139 -8.05 -22.46 5.43
C ASP A 139 -7.90 -22.38 6.96
N LEU A 140 -7.31 -21.29 7.43
CA LEU A 140 -7.06 -21.10 8.86
C LEU A 140 -8.36 -20.81 9.64
N ARG A 141 -9.49 -20.60 8.95
CA ARG A 141 -10.82 -20.45 9.54
C ARG A 141 -11.52 -21.77 9.86
N ASP A 142 -11.04 -22.88 9.28
CA ASP A 142 -11.64 -24.21 9.46
C ASP A 142 -11.09 -24.94 10.71
N LYS A 143 -10.35 -24.24 11.58
CA LYS A 143 -9.77 -24.74 12.84
C LYS A 143 -10.21 -23.89 14.02
#